data_AF-A0A9D6UC66-F1
#
_entry.id   AF-A0A9D6UC66-F1
#
_cell.length_a   1.000
_cell.length_b   1.000
_cell.length_c   1.000
_cell.angle_alpha   90.00
_cell.angle_beta   90.00
_cell.angle_gamma   90.00
#
_symmetry.space_group_name_H-M   'P 1'
#
loop_
_entity.id
_entity.type
_entity.pdbx_description
1 polymer ?
#
loop_
_entity_poly.entity_id
_entity_poly.type
_entity_poly.pdbx_seq_one_letter_code
_entity_poly.pdbx_strand_id
1 'polypeptide(L)'
;MRALVETSIGLGLLIAAGSLIVFGASEIARRFGLSDFIVGATLVAVGTSTSELATALMARIRRQDDVGFGALLGSNIFNGLFIVGVA
;
A
#
# COMPACT_ATOMS: atom_id res chain seq x y z
N MET A 1 25.10 2.53 -8.09
CA MET A 1 24.65 1.13 -7.90
C MET A 1 24.05 0.88 -6.52
N ARG A 2 24.75 1.18 -5.42
CA ARG A 2 24.27 0.96 -4.03
C ARG A 2 22.87 1.53 -3.74
N ALA A 3 22.61 2.79 -4.12
CA ALA A 3 21.31 3.42 -3.92
C ALA A 3 20.16 2.70 -4.66
N LEU A 4 20.39 2.24 -5.90
CA LEU A 4 19.38 1.50 -6.65
C LEU A 4 19.05 0.17 -5.98
N VAL A 5 20.07 -0.54 -5.48
CA VAL A 5 19.87 -1.79 -4.74
C VAL A 5 19.07 -1.56 -3.46
N GLU A 6 19.42 -0.53 -2.68
CA GLU A 6 18.71 -0.16 -1.45
C GLU A 6 17.24 0.21 -1.72
N THR A 7 16.99 1.01 -2.77
CA THR A 7 15.62 1.38 -3.16
C THR A 7 14.81 0.17 -3.64
N SER A 8 15.38 -0.70 -4.47
CA SER A 8 14.68 -1.89 -4.96
C SER A 8 14.36 -2.86 -3.83
N ILE A 9 15.28 -3.09 -2.90
CA ILE A 9 15.05 -3.93 -1.71
C ILE A 9 13.96 -3.31 -0.83
N GLY A 10 14.06 -2.01 -0.54
CA GLY A 10 13.08 -1.30 0.27
C GLY A 10 11.68 -1.36 -0.32
N LEU A 11 11.56 -1.16 -1.64
CA LEU A 11 10.30 -1.27 -2.36
C LEU A 11 9.73 -2.70 -2.28
N GLY A 12 10.57 -3.71 -2.51
CA GLY A 12 10.16 -5.12 -2.42
C GLY A 12 9.66 -5.50 -1.03
N LEU A 13 10.36 -5.05 0.03
CA LEU A 13 9.94 -5.28 1.41
C LEU A 13 8.62 -4.58 1.73
N LEU A 14 8.42 -3.35 1.23
CA LEU A 14 7.20 -2.60 1.45
C LEU A 14 5.98 -3.29 0.81
N ILE A 15 6.13 -3.75 -0.44
CA ILE A 15 5.09 -4.50 -1.15
C ILE A 15 4.78 -5.80 -0.40
N ALA A 16 5.80 -6.56 -0.02
CA ALA A 16 5.63 -7.82 0.70
C ALA A 16 4.92 -7.61 2.06
N ALA A 17 5.29 -6.56 2.80
CA ALA A 17 4.65 -6.22 4.06
C ALA A 17 3.16 -5.88 3.86
N GLY A 18 2.81 -5.06 2.86
CA GLY A 18 1.42 -4.76 2.52
C GLY A 18 0.62 -6.02 2.18
N SER A 19 1.18 -6.90 1.34
CA SER A 19 0.52 -8.17 0.99
C SER A 19 0.31 -9.10 2.19
N LEU A 20 1.29 -9.18 3.10
CA LEU A 20 1.16 -9.98 4.33
C LEU A 20 0.07 -9.45 5.25
N ILE A 21 -0.05 -8.12 5.37
CA ILE A 21 -1.11 -7.47 6.17
C ILE A 21 -2.48 -7.80 5.58
N VAL A 22 -2.66 -7.63 4.27
CA VAL A 22 -3.92 -7.96 3.59
C VAL A 22 -4.26 -9.43 3.80
N PHE A 23 -3.32 -10.34 3.54
CA PHE A 23 -3.55 -11.78 3.65
C PHE A 23 -3.94 -12.20 5.08
N GLY A 24 -3.16 -11.75 6.08
CA GLY A 24 -3.40 -12.08 7.48
C GLY A 24 -4.73 -11.50 7.97
N ALA A 25 -5.01 -10.23 7.66
CA ALA A 25 -6.26 -9.60 8.05
C ALA A 25 -7.46 -10.29 7.37
N SER A 26 -7.36 -10.63 6.08
CA SER A 26 -8.45 -11.28 5.34
C SER A 26 -8.75 -12.68 5.89
N GLU A 27 -7.73 -13.43 6.29
CA GLU A 27 -7.90 -14.74 6.90
C GLU A 27 -8.57 -14.65 8.27
N ILE A 28 -8.19 -13.67 9.09
CA ILE A 28 -8.87 -13.39 10.34
C ILE A 28 -10.34 -13.04 10.06
N ALA A 29 -10.62 -12.11 9.15
CA ALA A 29 -11.97 -11.68 8.82
C ALA A 29 -12.88 -12.83 8.37
N ARG A 30 -12.38 -13.74 7.52
CA ARG A 30 -13.12 -14.94 7.10
C ARG A 30 -13.45 -15.87 8.27
N ARG A 31 -12.53 -16.04 9.23
CA ARG A 31 -12.77 -16.85 10.45
C ARG A 31 -13.85 -16.23 11.35
N PHE A 32 -14.04 -14.92 11.29
CA PHE A 32 -15.15 -14.22 11.94
C PHE A 32 -16.47 -14.27 11.16
N GLY A 33 -16.52 -14.96 10.01
CA GLY A 33 -17.73 -15.11 9.21
C GLY A 33 -18.08 -13.91 8.32
N LEU A 34 -17.13 -12.99 8.10
CA LEU A 34 -17.31 -11.87 7.17
C LEU A 34 -17.32 -12.39 5.72
N SER A 35 -18.20 -11.84 4.90
CA SER A 35 -18.28 -12.21 3.48
C SER A 35 -17.08 -11.68 2.69
N ASP A 36 -16.71 -12.40 1.63
CA ASP A 36 -15.60 -11.98 0.75
C ASP A 36 -15.81 -10.59 0.16
N PHE A 37 -17.06 -10.19 -0.06
CA PHE A 37 -17.41 -8.83 -0.48
C PHE A 37 -16.98 -7.79 0.55
N ILE A 38 -17.31 -7.99 1.83
CA ILE A 38 -16.93 -7.04 2.89
C ILE A 38 -15.41 -7.01 3.03
N VAL A 39 -14.75 -8.17 3.01
CA VAL A 39 -13.29 -8.28 3.08
C VAL A 39 -12.62 -7.53 1.91
N GLY A 40 -13.10 -7.72 0.68
CA GLY A 40 -12.58 -7.03 -0.50
C GLY A 40 -12.84 -5.52 -0.47
N ALA A 41 -14.08 -5.12 -0.19
CA ALA A 41 -14.50 -3.72 -0.21
C ALA A 41 -13.85 -2.87 0.89
N THR A 42 -13.43 -3.48 2.01
CA THR A 42 -12.86 -2.74 3.15
C THR A 42 -11.41 -3.10 3.39
N LEU A 43 -11.14 -4.35 3.71
CA LEU A 43 -9.87 -4.80 4.26
C LEU A 43 -8.76 -4.79 3.19
N VAL A 44 -9.09 -5.26 2.00
CA VAL A 44 -8.17 -5.22 0.86
C VAL A 44 -7.91 -3.76 0.45
N ALA A 45 -8.97 -2.94 0.34
CA ALA A 45 -8.84 -1.53 0.00
C ALA A 45 -7.95 -0.74 0.98
N VAL A 46 -8.11 -0.96 2.29
CA VAL A 46 -7.25 -0.34 3.31
C VAL A 46 -5.84 -0.92 3.28
N GLY A 47 -5.72 -2.25 3.13
CA GLY A 47 -4.43 -2.93 3.15
C GLY A 47 -3.55 -2.56 1.95
N THR A 48 -4.13 -2.32 0.77
CA THR A 48 -3.37 -1.82 -0.39
C THR A 48 -2.74 -0.46 -0.11
N SER A 49 -3.45 0.45 0.57
CA SER A 49 -2.97 1.80 0.89
C SER A 49 -1.99 1.86 2.07
N THR A 50 -1.70 0.73 2.73
CA THR A 50 -0.82 0.68 3.90
C THR A 50 0.64 0.94 3.54
N SER A 51 1.06 0.55 2.33
CA SER A 51 2.42 0.78 1.82
C SER A 51 2.67 2.28 1.57
N GLU A 52 1.68 2.96 1.00
CA GLU A 52 1.67 4.40 0.74
C GLU A 52 1.66 5.17 2.06
N LEU A 53 0.85 4.72 3.02
CA LEU A 53 0.84 5.29 4.37
C LEU A 53 2.22 5.19 5.02
N ALA A 54 2.88 4.03 4.96
CA ALA A 54 4.22 3.85 5.50
C ALA A 54 5.25 4.75 4.81
N THR A 55 5.16 4.93 3.50
CA THR A 55 6.04 5.83 2.73
C THR A 55 5.82 7.29 3.12
N ALA A 56 4.56 7.74 3.19
CA ALA A 56 4.20 9.10 3.60
C ALA A 56 4.62 9.39 5.05
N LEU A 57 4.43 8.44 5.96
CA LEU A 57 4.86 8.54 7.35
C LEU A 57 6.38 8.67 7.45
N MET A 58 7.13 7.85 6.71
CA MET A 58 8.59 7.92 6.70
C MET A 58 9.10 9.24 6.11
N ALA A 59 8.46 9.74 5.06
CA ALA A 59 8.77 11.06 4.50
C ALA A 59 8.54 12.17 5.53
N ARG A 60 7.42 12.12 6.27
CA ARG A 60 7.11 13.05 7.36
C ARG A 60 8.14 13.01 8.48
N ILE A 61 8.53 11.82 8.92
CA ILE A 61 9.56 11.61 9.97
C ILE A 61 10.91 12.19 9.52
N ARG A 62 11.24 12.06 8.24
CA ARG A 62 12.46 12.61 7.64
C ARG A 62 12.37 14.10 7.29
N ARG A 63 11.25 14.77 7.59
CA ARG A 63 10.96 16.17 7.23
C ARG A 63 11.04 16.41 5.71
N GLN A 64 10.58 15.45 4.94
CA GLN A 64 10.51 15.46 3.47
C GLN A 64 9.06 15.45 3.03
N ASP A 65 8.27 16.41 3.50
CA ASP A 65 6.81 16.41 3.35
C ASP A 65 6.37 16.44 1.87
N ASP A 66 7.14 17.11 1.01
CA ASP A 66 6.92 17.15 -0.44
C ASP A 66 6.99 15.76 -1.09
N VAL A 67 7.90 14.90 -0.60
CA VAL A 67 8.07 13.52 -1.10
C VAL A 67 6.86 12.67 -0.68
N GLY A 68 6.42 12.82 0.57
CA GLY A 68 5.23 12.11 1.06
C GLY A 68 3.96 12.53 0.33
N PHE A 69 3.80 13.83 0.09
CA PHE A 69 2.69 14.37 -0.69
C PHE A 69 2.69 13.87 -2.13
N GLY A 70 3.87 13.89 -2.78
CA GLY A 70 4.05 13.35 -4.13
C GLY A 70 3.69 11.87 -4.23
N ALA A 71 4.07 11.06 -3.23
CA ALA A 71 3.70 9.64 -3.18
C ALA A 71 2.18 9.42 -3.08
N LEU A 72 1.49 10.18 -2.22
CA LEU A 72 0.04 10.08 -2.06
C LEU A 72 -0.73 10.51 -3.30
N LEU A 73 -0.40 11.67 -3.87
CA LEU A 73 -1.03 12.17 -5.08
C LEU A 73 -0.74 11.27 -6.29
N GLY A 74 0.52 10.88 -6.47
CA GLY A 74 0.94 10.02 -7.57
C GLY A 74 0.21 8.68 -7.56
N SER A 75 0.07 8.05 -6.38
CA SER A 75 -0.64 6.77 -6.24
C SER A 75 -2.13 6.89 -6.58
N ASN A 76 -2.80 7.97 -6.15
CA ASN A 76 -4.22 8.18 -6.49
C ASN A 76 -4.43 8.45 -7.99
N ILE A 77 -3.55 9.24 -8.61
CA ILE A 77 -3.58 9.49 -10.06
C ILE A 77 -3.34 8.18 -10.82
N PHE A 78 -2.35 7.37 -10.40
CA PHE A 78 -2.06 6.08 -11.01
C PHE A 78 -3.24 5.11 -10.88
N ASN A 79 -3.85 5.03 -9.70
CA ASN A 79 -5.02 4.18 -9.49
C ASN A 79 -6.20 4.61 -10.36
N GLY A 80 -6.47 5.91 -10.45
CA GLY A 80 -7.57 6.45 -11.26
C GLY A 80 -7.36 6.32 -12.78
N LEU A 81 -6.14 6.53 -13.27
CA LEU A 81 -5.86 6.51 -14.71
C LEU A 81 -5.47 5.12 -15.23
N PHE A 82 -4.64 4.39 -14.48
CA PHE A 82 -4.08 3.13 -14.93
C PHE A 82 -4.86 1.94 -14.40
N ILE A 83 -5.03 1.82 -13.08
CA ILE A 83 -5.72 0.64 -12.51
C ILE A 83 -7.18 0.60 -12.96
N VAL A 84 -7.94 1.68 -12.75
CA VAL A 84 -9.34 1.78 -13.20
C VAL A 84 -9.44 1.74 -14.73
N GLY A 85 -8.45 2.27 -15.46
CA GLY A 85 -8.44 2.23 -16.92
C GLY A 85 -8.22 0.83 -17.51
N VAL A 86 -7.60 -0.08 -16.76
CA VAL A 86 -7.28 -1.45 -17.19
C VAL A 86 -8.24 -2.50 -16.59
N ALA A 87 -8.86 -2.22 -15.45
CA ALA A 87 -9.82 -3.08 -14.76
C ALA A 87 -11.16 -3.21 -15.50
#